data_AF-A0A2S6CBX5-F1
#
_entry.id   AF-A0A2S6CBX5-F1
#
_cell.length_a   1.000
_cell.length_b   1.000
_cell.length_c   1.000
_cell.angle_alpha   90.00
_cell.angle_beta   90.00
_cell.angle_gamma   90.00
#
_symmetry.space_group_name_H-M   'P 1'
#
loop_
_entity.id
_entity.type
_entity.pdbx_description
1 polymer ?
#
loop_
_entity_poly.entity_id
_entity_poly.type
_entity_poly.pdbx_seq_one_letter_code
_entity_poly.pdbx_strand_id
1 'polypeptide(L)'
;MARDKTFSNTYLSADYTDLEIHCDGAIFFAHRAATCARSKVLEAECKAGLTAEGKTIFEHQIFNADTIDCLLQYIYTDDYSLPKSNSEAASGTEAPASPEEDENDMHQLAAHVYVHAAADLYDIAPLKALTAAKFVSATKPVKENERMDFLDLVARIAKHTMPSEQNVLRTKVLQMALQQKKLLLQDRTFVELLFERNDLDDFVPLFVCGTVAGYEEAVSKMRAEYKTDMHSRKLELESVQTAREEAAHARDIALTEATTLRTDRDETRQKLSSKERELEMVRRTREQAIQDRDAARAEVTRLRTDLDGVRQRQEKDSSQLKDARSLLSSATARERRLQEMLDRRVQIFNRIRCCRHCDEEPFRYTLDEEHNARCRECNTRHYAQRT
;
A
#
# COMPACT_ATOMS: atom_id res chain seq x y z
N MET A 1 32.18 80.86 21.95
CA MET A 1 30.71 81.07 22.03
C MET A 1 30.10 79.80 22.62
N ALA A 2 29.93 79.79 23.95
CA ALA A 2 29.21 78.73 24.63
C ALA A 2 27.72 78.90 24.32
N ARG A 3 27.13 77.93 23.63
CA ARG A 3 25.67 77.85 23.50
C ARG A 3 25.18 77.12 24.74
N ASP A 4 24.61 77.85 25.69
CA ASP A 4 23.86 77.29 26.81
C ASP A 4 22.73 76.42 26.25
N LYS A 5 22.94 75.10 26.21
CA LYS A 5 21.86 74.15 26.05
C LYS A 5 21.27 73.94 27.44
N THR A 6 20.22 74.69 27.75
CA THR A 6 19.39 74.42 28.93
C THR A 6 18.59 73.16 28.62
N PHE A 7 18.91 72.03 29.26
CA PHE A 7 18.07 70.84 29.18
C PHE A 7 16.81 71.11 29.99
N SER A 8 15.69 71.25 29.28
CA SER A 8 14.36 71.42 29.88
C SER A 8 13.92 70.08 30.43
N ASN A 9 14.27 69.80 31.69
CA ASN A 9 13.56 68.78 32.43
C ASN A 9 12.19 69.38 32.81
N THR A 10 11.14 69.00 32.08
CA THR A 10 9.76 69.49 32.29
C THR A 10 9.21 69.22 33.70
N TYR A 11 9.91 68.41 34.50
CA TYR A 11 9.53 68.04 35.86
C TYR A 11 10.20 68.91 36.95
N LEU A 12 11.11 69.80 36.56
CA LEU A 12 11.90 70.65 37.47
C LEU A 12 11.63 72.12 37.14
N SER A 13 10.69 72.76 37.86
CA SER A 13 10.71 74.23 37.92
C SER A 13 12.00 74.68 38.61
N ALA A 14 12.60 75.78 38.17
CA ALA A 14 13.75 76.39 38.86
C ALA A 14 13.37 76.92 40.26
N ASP A 15 12.08 76.95 40.60
CA ASP A 15 11.59 77.36 41.90
C ASP A 15 11.99 76.33 42.98
N TYR A 16 12.54 76.82 44.09
CA TYR A 16 12.91 76.04 45.29
C TYR A 16 14.07 75.05 45.12
N THR A 17 14.82 75.10 44.02
CA THR A 17 15.97 74.22 43.81
C THR A 17 17.15 74.63 44.68
N ASP A 18 17.68 73.68 45.45
CA ASP A 18 18.82 73.83 46.35
C ASP A 18 20.05 73.01 45.91
N LEU A 19 19.97 72.38 44.73
CA LEU A 19 21.03 71.60 44.09
C LEU A 19 21.25 72.03 42.63
N GLU A 20 22.50 72.23 42.24
CA GLU A 20 22.93 72.33 40.85
C GLU A 20 23.89 71.20 40.47
N ILE A 21 23.66 70.61 39.30
CA ILE A 21 24.52 69.58 38.70
C ILE A 21 25.09 70.12 37.42
N HIS A 22 26.41 70.29 37.35
CA HIS A 22 27.09 70.79 36.16
C HIS A 22 27.69 69.61 35.40
N CYS A 23 27.29 69.41 34.15
CA CYS A 23 27.72 68.27 33.33
C CYS A 23 27.75 68.66 31.84
N ASP A 24 28.88 68.49 31.16
CA ASP A 24 29.06 68.84 29.73
C ASP A 24 28.60 70.26 29.34
N GLY A 25 28.76 71.22 30.25
CA GLY A 25 28.29 72.60 30.06
C GLY A 25 26.78 72.79 30.19
N ALA A 26 26.02 71.74 30.49
CA ALA A 26 24.64 71.82 30.94
C ALA A 26 24.58 71.97 32.46
N ILE A 27 23.58 72.73 32.93
CA ILE A 27 23.27 72.91 34.35
C ILE A 27 21.89 72.33 34.61
N PHE A 28 21.80 71.36 35.51
CA PHE A 28 20.54 70.79 35.98
C PHE A 28 20.22 71.32 37.37
N PHE A 29 19.03 71.86 37.54
CA PHE A 29 18.53 72.33 38.84
C PHE A 29 17.65 71.26 39.47
N ALA A 30 17.94 70.88 40.72
CA ALA A 30 17.24 69.81 41.41
C ALA A 30 17.05 70.12 42.91
N HIS A 31 16.38 69.20 43.61
CA HIS A 31 16.13 69.27 45.04
C HIS A 31 17.00 68.23 45.77
N ARG A 32 17.81 68.68 46.72
CA ARG A 32 18.63 67.81 47.59
C ARG A 32 17.77 66.78 48.30
N ALA A 33 16.58 67.18 48.77
CA ALA A 33 15.67 66.26 49.46
C ALA A 33 15.28 65.06 48.57
N ALA A 34 15.02 65.29 47.28
CA ALA A 34 14.67 64.24 46.34
C ALA A 34 15.88 63.35 45.98
N THR A 35 17.03 63.95 45.69
CA THR A 35 18.24 63.20 45.30
C THR A 35 18.83 62.41 46.46
N CYS A 36 18.96 63.00 47.65
CA CYS A 36 19.47 62.34 48.86
C CYS A 36 18.59 61.18 49.31
N ALA A 37 17.26 61.27 49.09
CA ALA A 37 16.34 60.19 49.44
C ALA A 37 16.53 58.95 48.57
N ARG A 38 16.98 59.12 47.32
CA ARG A 38 17.13 58.05 46.32
C ARG A 38 18.54 57.46 46.25
N SER A 39 19.56 58.18 46.74
CA SER A 39 20.96 57.75 46.64
C SER A 39 21.80 58.24 47.81
N LYS A 40 22.49 57.29 48.47
CA LYS A 40 23.47 57.62 49.52
C LYS A 40 24.75 58.26 48.97
N VAL A 41 25.11 57.94 47.73
CA VAL A 41 26.23 58.57 47.03
C VAL A 41 25.89 60.03 46.74
N LEU A 42 24.71 60.32 46.18
CA LEU A 42 24.26 61.70 45.95
C LEU A 42 24.09 62.46 47.28
N GLU A 43 23.66 61.80 48.35
CA GLU A 43 23.63 62.42 49.70
C GLU A 43 25.03 62.87 50.15
N ALA A 44 26.05 62.04 49.95
CA ALA A 44 27.43 62.37 50.27
C ALA A 44 27.98 63.50 49.39
N GLU A 45 27.77 63.43 48.07
CA GLU A 45 28.13 64.49 47.13
C GLU A 45 27.44 65.82 47.49
N CYS A 46 26.16 65.76 47.87
CA CYS A 46 25.42 66.96 48.27
C CYS A 46 25.93 67.60 49.56
N LYS A 47 26.49 66.80 50.47
CA LYS A 47 27.15 67.31 51.70
C LYS A 47 28.52 67.91 51.37
N ALA A 48 29.27 67.31 50.45
CA ALA A 48 30.58 67.81 50.03
C ALA A 48 30.48 69.13 49.25
N GLY A 49 29.49 69.26 48.37
CA GLY A 49 29.28 70.44 47.53
C GLY A 49 28.50 71.60 48.17
N LEU A 50 28.25 71.57 49.48
CA LEU A 50 27.45 72.60 50.16
C LEU A 50 28.21 73.92 50.28
N THR A 51 27.68 74.98 49.69
CA THR A 51 28.27 76.33 49.74
C THR A 51 27.81 77.10 50.97
N ALA A 52 28.53 78.19 51.29
CA ALA A 52 28.19 79.10 52.40
C ALA A 52 26.82 79.78 52.23
N GLU A 53 26.28 79.83 51.00
CA GLU A 53 24.98 80.40 50.67
C GLU A 53 23.83 79.38 50.83
N GLY A 54 24.13 78.16 51.30
CA GLY A 54 23.14 77.09 51.54
C GLY A 54 22.74 76.31 50.29
N LYS A 55 23.34 76.63 49.14
CA LYS A 55 23.16 75.93 47.85
C LYS A 55 24.24 74.88 47.65
N THR A 56 23.88 73.74 47.08
CA THR A 56 24.85 72.70 46.73
C THR A 56 25.15 72.75 45.23
N ILE A 57 26.43 72.74 44.87
CA ILE A 57 26.87 72.62 43.47
C ILE A 57 27.77 71.38 43.39
N PHE A 58 27.50 70.49 42.45
CA PHE A 58 28.39 69.38 42.14
C PHE A 58 28.66 69.26 40.64
N GLU A 59 29.90 68.92 40.29
CA GLU A 59 30.35 68.77 38.91
C GLU A 59 30.45 67.28 38.56
N HIS A 60 29.83 66.86 37.46
CA HIS A 60 29.85 65.49 36.96
C HIS A 60 30.59 65.40 35.62
N GLN A 61 31.60 64.56 35.55
CA GLN A 61 32.48 64.43 34.37
C GLN A 61 32.57 62.99 33.82
N ILE A 62 31.86 62.02 34.41
CA ILE A 62 31.98 60.60 34.02
C ILE A 62 31.03 60.25 32.87
N PHE A 63 29.80 60.73 32.94
CA PHE A 63 28.73 60.53 31.96
C PHE A 63 28.28 61.86 31.37
N ASN A 64 27.61 61.80 30.22
CA ASN A 64 27.13 62.98 29.52
C ASN A 64 25.81 63.53 30.09
N ALA A 65 25.45 64.72 29.64
CA ALA A 65 24.22 65.41 30.04
C ALA A 65 22.95 64.55 29.85
N ASP A 66 22.82 63.81 28.74
CA ASP A 66 21.66 62.96 28.47
C ASP A 66 21.48 61.83 29.50
N THR A 67 22.59 61.24 29.97
CA THR A 67 22.58 60.20 31.00
C THR A 67 22.16 60.77 32.35
N ILE A 68 22.65 61.96 32.68
CA ILE A 68 22.29 62.66 33.93
C ILE A 68 20.82 63.10 33.89
N ASP A 69 20.30 63.53 32.74
CA ASP A 69 18.88 63.84 32.61
C ASP A 69 18.01 62.59 32.85
N CYS A 70 18.37 61.43 32.27
CA CYS A 70 17.66 60.17 32.53
C CYS A 70 17.69 59.77 34.02
N LEU A 71 18.84 59.95 34.69
CA LEU A 71 18.99 59.71 36.13
C LEU A 71 18.04 60.62 36.93
N LEU A 72 17.97 61.91 36.57
CA LEU A 72 17.10 62.88 37.24
C LEU A 72 15.63 62.60 36.98
N GLN A 73 15.23 62.30 35.73
CA GLN A 73 13.87 61.87 35.42
C GLN A 73 13.45 60.74 36.36
N TYR A 74 14.27 59.69 36.47
CA TYR A 74 13.98 58.57 37.37
C TYR A 74 13.80 58.98 38.84
N ILE A 75 14.66 59.86 39.36
CA ILE A 75 14.57 60.32 40.76
C ILE A 75 13.19 60.94 41.06
N TYR A 76 12.60 61.65 40.09
CA TYR A 76 11.31 62.30 40.25
C TYR A 76 10.10 61.45 39.82
N THR A 77 10.24 60.61 38.81
CA THR A 77 9.10 59.93 38.17
C THR A 77 9.12 58.41 38.27
N ASP A 78 10.16 57.82 38.88
CA ASP A 78 10.40 56.36 38.92
C ASP A 78 10.51 55.71 37.54
N ASP A 79 10.71 56.52 36.49
CA ASP A 79 10.92 56.09 35.13
C ASP A 79 11.78 57.10 34.35
N TYR A 80 12.30 56.72 33.20
CA TYR A 80 13.07 57.62 32.32
C TYR A 80 12.81 57.32 30.85
N SER A 81 12.90 58.35 30.01
CA SER A 81 12.84 58.23 28.55
C SER A 81 14.16 58.67 27.94
N LEU A 82 14.63 57.91 26.94
CA LEU A 82 15.82 58.28 26.19
C LEU A 82 15.54 59.53 25.34
N PRO A 83 16.55 60.40 25.12
CA PRO A 83 16.40 61.51 24.19
C PRO A 83 16.07 60.96 22.81
N LYS A 84 14.95 61.41 22.24
CA LYS A 84 14.69 61.17 20.81
C LYS A 84 15.74 61.95 20.05
N SER A 85 16.43 61.30 19.12
CA SER A 85 17.34 62.03 18.23
C SER A 85 16.52 63.01 17.41
N ASN A 86 16.50 64.28 17.81
CA ASN A 86 15.90 65.35 17.01
C ASN A 86 16.71 65.50 15.72
N SER A 87 16.35 64.74 14.69
CA SER A 87 16.66 65.09 13.29
C SER A 87 15.57 66.01 12.74
N GLU A 88 15.12 67.00 13.50
CA GLU A 88 14.20 68.03 13.01
C GLU A 88 14.54 69.38 13.64
N ALA A 89 15.46 70.10 13.00
CA ALA A 89 15.38 71.54 12.95
C ALA A 89 14.99 71.94 11.52
N ALA A 90 13.73 72.34 11.38
CA ALA A 90 13.10 73.00 10.25
C ALA A 90 12.71 72.14 9.03
N SER A 91 11.47 71.62 9.04
CA SER A 91 10.50 72.02 8.02
C SER A 91 9.08 71.72 8.49
N GLY A 92 8.31 72.76 8.78
CA GLY A 92 6.87 72.61 8.93
C GLY A 92 6.26 72.34 7.56
N THR A 93 5.81 71.11 7.32
CA THR A 93 4.75 70.80 6.35
C THR A 93 4.07 69.51 6.78
N GLU A 94 2.78 69.62 7.13
CA GLU A 94 1.90 68.50 7.46
C GLU A 94 1.75 67.57 6.25
N ALA A 95 2.24 66.33 6.37
CA ALA A 95 1.87 65.20 5.52
C ALA A 95 1.96 63.90 6.34
N PRO A 96 1.13 62.88 6.05
CA PRO A 96 0.79 61.83 7.00
C PRO A 96 1.93 60.83 7.21
N ALA A 97 2.14 60.50 8.48
CA ALA A 97 3.15 59.57 8.98
C ALA A 97 3.15 58.21 8.25
N SER A 98 4.22 57.95 7.51
CA SER A 98 4.71 56.60 7.24
C SER A 98 5.45 56.08 8.47
N PRO A 99 5.18 54.86 8.96
CA PRO A 99 5.73 54.39 10.23
C PRO A 99 7.05 53.63 10.02
N GLU A 100 8.10 54.24 9.49
CA GLU A 100 9.44 53.62 9.44
C GLU A 100 10.53 54.68 9.54
N GLU A 101 10.81 55.14 10.76
CA GLU A 101 12.06 55.82 11.07
C GLU A 101 12.87 54.89 11.98
N ASP A 102 13.81 54.17 11.36
CA ASP A 102 14.89 53.40 11.98
C ASP A 102 15.73 54.35 12.86
N GLU A 103 15.29 54.61 14.09
CA GLU A 103 16.22 55.03 15.15
C GLU A 103 17.23 53.89 15.32
N ASN A 104 18.53 54.18 15.23
CA ASN A 104 19.58 53.16 15.33
C ASN A 104 19.45 52.42 16.67
N ASP A 105 18.90 51.20 16.61
CA ASP A 105 18.58 50.35 17.76
C ASP A 105 19.80 50.16 18.69
N MET A 106 21.02 50.15 18.15
CA MET A 106 22.25 50.00 18.94
C MET A 106 22.59 51.25 19.77
N HIS A 107 22.27 52.46 19.29
CA HIS A 107 22.48 53.69 20.06
C HIS A 107 21.53 53.77 21.25
N GLN A 108 20.28 53.35 21.09
CA GLN A 108 19.34 53.24 22.21
C GLN A 108 19.84 52.25 23.27
N LEU A 109 20.31 51.07 22.83
CA LEU A 109 20.92 50.10 23.75
C LEU A 109 22.14 50.68 24.47
N ALA A 110 23.01 51.41 23.77
CA ALA A 110 24.16 52.06 24.38
C ALA A 110 23.75 53.11 25.42
N ALA A 111 22.68 53.87 25.18
CA ALA A 111 22.15 54.81 26.17
C ALA A 111 21.64 54.08 27.44
N HIS A 112 20.94 52.95 27.29
CA HIS A 112 20.56 52.12 28.44
C HIS A 112 21.78 51.62 29.24
N VAL A 113 22.91 51.31 28.59
CA VAL A 113 24.16 50.92 29.26
C VAL A 113 24.72 52.05 30.11
N TYR A 114 24.73 53.29 29.60
CA TYR A 114 25.20 54.44 30.37
C TYR A 114 24.30 54.74 31.57
N VAL A 115 22.98 54.72 31.40
CA VAL A 115 22.05 54.93 32.53
C VAL A 115 22.19 53.80 33.56
N HIS A 116 22.37 52.55 33.13
CA HIS A 116 22.65 51.44 34.03
C HIS A 116 23.95 51.65 34.82
N ALA A 117 25.01 52.11 34.17
CA ALA A 117 26.29 52.41 34.82
C ALA A 117 26.21 53.61 35.77
N ALA A 118 25.46 54.65 35.41
CA ALA A 118 25.19 55.79 36.29
C ALA A 118 24.37 55.37 37.53
N ALA A 119 23.37 54.51 37.34
CA ALA A 119 22.61 53.95 38.46
C ALA A 119 23.49 53.13 39.41
N ASP A 120 24.49 52.41 38.88
CA ASP A 120 25.47 51.69 39.69
C ASP A 120 26.41 52.64 40.44
N LEU A 121 26.95 53.65 39.74
CA LEU A 121 27.85 54.66 40.32
C LEU A 121 27.17 55.40 41.49
N TYR A 122 25.90 55.75 41.33
CA TYR A 122 25.12 56.46 42.33
C TYR A 122 24.37 55.55 43.30
N ASP A 123 24.61 54.24 43.26
CA ASP A 123 23.97 53.26 44.16
C ASP A 123 22.44 53.36 44.20
N ILE A 124 21.81 53.43 43.02
CA ILE A 124 20.36 53.47 42.82
C ILE A 124 19.90 52.11 42.28
N ALA A 125 19.84 51.11 43.16
CA ALA A 125 19.52 49.73 42.78
C ALA A 125 18.20 49.58 41.99
N PRO A 126 17.09 50.27 42.33
CA PRO A 126 15.86 50.18 41.54
C PRO A 126 16.00 50.69 40.09
N LEU A 127 16.75 51.78 39.85
CA LEU A 127 17.04 52.25 38.49
C LEU A 127 17.97 51.29 37.74
N LYS A 128 18.96 50.71 38.42
CA LYS A 128 19.83 49.68 37.84
C LYS A 128 19.01 48.48 37.35
N ALA A 129 18.01 48.05 38.12
CA ALA A 129 17.09 46.99 37.70
C ALA A 129 16.19 47.40 36.53
N LEU A 130 15.63 48.62 36.56
CA LEU A 130 14.78 49.16 35.50
C LEU A 130 15.53 49.28 34.17
N THR A 131 16.73 49.86 34.19
CA THR A 131 17.59 50.03 33.00
C THR A 131 17.96 48.69 32.37
N ALA A 132 18.28 47.68 33.19
CA ALA A 132 18.51 46.32 32.71
C ALA A 132 17.26 45.71 32.05
N ALA A 133 16.08 45.89 32.66
CA ALA A 133 14.82 45.42 32.07
C ALA A 133 14.53 46.10 30.72
N LYS A 134 14.72 47.43 30.64
CA LYS A 134 14.54 48.19 29.40
C LYS A 134 15.54 47.75 28.32
N PHE A 135 16.82 47.58 28.67
CA PHE A 135 17.85 47.06 27.78
C PHE A 135 17.43 45.70 27.19
N VAL A 136 17.06 44.74 28.04
CA VAL A 136 16.63 43.40 27.60
C VAL A 136 15.41 43.48 26.68
N SER A 137 14.44 44.35 26.99
CA SER A 137 13.23 44.53 26.16
C SER A 137 13.51 45.17 24.81
N ALA A 138 14.51 46.04 24.72
CA ALA A 138 14.90 46.75 23.50
C ALA A 138 15.80 45.89 22.58
N THR A 139 16.40 44.81 23.09
CA THR A 139 17.29 43.96 22.27
C THR A 139 16.57 43.30 21.11
N LYS A 140 17.16 43.42 19.91
CA LYS A 140 16.71 42.76 18.67
C LYS A 140 17.89 42.00 18.04
N PRO A 141 17.64 41.06 17.10
CA PRO A 141 18.71 40.43 16.35
C PRO A 141 19.57 41.47 15.62
N VAL A 142 20.89 41.31 15.67
CA VAL A 142 21.87 42.19 15.04
C VAL A 142 21.68 42.15 13.52
N LYS A 143 21.43 43.31 12.90
CA LYS A 143 21.35 43.44 11.43
C LYS A 143 22.77 43.39 10.82
N GLU A 144 22.86 43.08 9.53
CA GLU A 144 24.14 42.95 8.83
C GLU A 144 24.96 44.25 8.84
N ASN A 145 24.30 45.39 8.67
CA ASN A 145 24.92 46.72 8.71
C ASN A 145 25.26 47.23 10.12
N GLU A 146 24.81 46.54 11.19
CA GLU A 146 24.98 46.96 12.59
C GLU A 146 26.08 46.16 13.32
N ARG A 147 26.77 45.24 12.64
CA ARG A 147 27.76 44.33 13.27
C ARG A 147 28.91 45.08 13.96
N MET A 148 29.31 46.23 13.43
CA MET A 148 30.36 47.09 14.02
C MET A 148 29.82 47.81 15.26
N ASP A 149 28.64 48.41 15.15
CA ASP A 149 27.95 49.07 16.27
C ASP A 149 27.67 48.07 17.41
N PHE A 150 27.42 46.80 17.08
CA PHE A 150 27.29 45.74 18.06
C PHE A 150 28.58 45.49 18.84
N LEU A 151 29.76 45.45 18.17
CA LEU A 151 31.04 45.32 18.88
C LEU A 151 31.31 46.53 19.78
N ASP A 152 30.95 47.74 19.33
CA ASP A 152 31.02 48.94 20.14
C ASP A 152 30.09 48.88 21.35
N LEU A 153 28.89 48.32 21.20
CA LEU A 153 27.98 48.07 22.31
C LEU A 153 28.57 47.09 23.31
N VAL A 154 29.14 45.96 22.85
CA VAL A 154 29.82 44.98 23.72
C VAL A 154 30.96 45.64 24.49
N ALA A 155 31.81 46.41 23.81
CA ALA A 155 32.92 47.13 24.44
C ALA A 155 32.43 48.15 25.48
N ARG A 156 31.34 48.89 25.20
CA ARG A 156 30.73 49.80 26.17
C ARG A 156 30.22 49.06 27.40
N ILE A 157 29.54 47.93 27.22
CA ILE A 157 29.11 47.08 28.33
C ILE A 157 30.33 46.60 29.13
N ALA A 158 31.39 46.17 28.44
CA ALA A 158 32.59 45.67 29.09
C ALA A 158 33.27 46.73 29.96
N LYS A 159 33.40 47.95 29.42
CA LYS A 159 33.98 49.11 30.10
C LYS A 159 33.17 49.59 31.30
N HIS A 160 31.84 49.54 31.22
CA HIS A 160 30.95 50.19 32.19
C HIS A 160 30.24 49.22 33.14
N THR A 161 30.56 47.92 33.10
CA THR A 161 29.99 46.93 34.01
C THR A 161 31.07 46.01 34.58
N MET A 162 30.81 45.43 35.74
CA MET A 162 31.69 44.41 36.31
C MET A 162 31.69 43.13 35.48
N PRO A 163 32.85 42.48 35.25
CA PRO A 163 32.95 41.20 34.55
C PRO A 163 32.44 40.07 35.46
N SER A 164 31.13 39.89 35.48
CA SER A 164 30.44 38.87 36.26
C SER A 164 29.35 38.21 35.42
N GLU A 165 29.22 36.89 35.54
CA GLU A 165 28.16 36.10 34.90
C GLU A 165 26.75 36.48 35.40
N GLN A 166 26.67 37.15 36.55
CA GLN A 166 25.41 37.66 37.11
C GLN A 166 24.99 38.99 36.46
N ASN A 167 25.86 39.62 35.66
CA ASN A 167 25.51 40.87 35.01
C ASN A 167 24.54 40.63 33.84
N VAL A 168 23.31 41.12 33.99
CA VAL A 168 22.22 40.91 33.03
C VAL A 168 22.56 41.43 31.63
N LEU A 169 23.23 42.58 31.52
CA LEU A 169 23.59 43.18 30.23
C LEU A 169 24.64 42.31 29.51
N ARG A 170 25.66 41.85 30.22
CA ARG A 170 26.71 40.96 29.67
C ARG A 170 26.15 39.62 29.22
N THR A 171 25.31 39.00 30.06
CA THR A 171 24.66 37.73 29.72
C THR A 171 23.74 37.89 28.51
N LYS A 172 23.01 39.01 28.42
CA LYS A 172 22.11 39.29 27.31
C LYS A 172 22.85 39.52 26.00
N VAL A 173 23.93 40.31 25.99
CA VAL A 173 24.71 40.56 24.76
C VAL A 173 25.43 39.31 24.27
N LEU A 174 25.92 38.47 25.19
CA LEU A 174 26.47 37.15 24.86
C LEU A 174 25.39 36.24 24.25
N GLN A 175 24.18 36.23 24.80
CA GLN A 175 23.06 35.48 24.24
C GLN A 175 22.72 35.94 22.82
N MET A 176 22.68 37.25 22.56
CA MET A 176 22.45 37.79 21.21
C MET A 176 23.49 37.27 20.22
N ALA A 177 24.77 37.33 20.59
CA ALA A 177 25.86 36.83 19.75
C ALA A 177 25.75 35.31 19.51
N LEU A 178 25.50 34.52 20.55
CA LEU A 178 25.38 33.06 20.45
C LEU A 178 24.18 32.62 19.60
N GLN A 179 23.07 33.36 19.63
CA GLN A 179 21.90 33.11 18.78
C GLN A 179 22.22 33.32 17.30
N GLN A 180 23.10 34.27 16.97
CA GLN A 180 23.50 34.59 15.59
C GLN A 180 24.92 34.14 15.24
N LYS A 181 25.51 33.22 16.04
CA LYS A 181 26.92 32.81 15.94
C LYS A 181 27.35 32.39 14.52
N LYS A 182 26.46 31.73 13.77
CA LYS A 182 26.76 31.30 12.40
C LYS A 182 26.96 32.50 11.46
N LEU A 183 26.12 33.52 11.56
CA LEU A 183 26.19 34.72 10.71
C LEU A 183 27.40 35.58 11.11
N LEU A 184 27.60 35.78 12.43
CA LEU A 184 28.70 36.59 12.95
C LEU A 184 30.07 35.99 12.60
N LEU A 185 30.24 34.67 12.73
CA LEU A 185 31.50 33.99 12.43
C LEU A 185 31.75 33.80 10.93
N GLN A 186 30.76 34.03 10.08
CA GLN A 186 30.93 34.04 8.61
C GLN A 186 31.44 35.38 8.09
N ASP A 187 31.28 36.45 8.87
CA ASP A 187 31.81 37.77 8.54
C ASP A 187 33.28 37.88 8.96
N ARG A 188 34.16 37.95 7.96
CA ARG A 188 35.61 38.05 8.17
C ARG A 188 36.00 39.32 8.93
N THR A 189 35.40 40.47 8.58
CA THR A 189 35.73 41.75 9.21
C THR A 189 35.29 41.77 10.67
N PHE A 190 34.13 41.18 10.96
CA PHE A 190 33.68 40.99 12.34
C PHE A 190 34.67 40.13 13.15
N VAL A 191 35.11 39.00 12.60
CA VAL A 191 36.06 38.10 13.29
C VAL A 191 37.42 38.76 13.49
N GLU A 192 37.95 39.48 12.50
CA GLU A 192 39.22 40.22 12.64
C GLU A 192 39.13 41.24 13.79
N LEU A 193 38.08 42.07 13.80
CA LEU A 193 37.88 43.07 14.85
C LEU A 193 37.59 42.46 16.23
N LEU A 194 36.94 41.30 16.27
CA LEU A 194 36.68 40.58 17.52
C LEU A 194 37.98 40.21 18.26
N PHE A 195 39.08 39.92 17.54
CA PHE A 195 40.37 39.54 18.12
C PHE A 195 41.39 40.69 18.20
N GLU A 196 41.26 41.74 17.38
CA GLU A 196 42.16 42.90 17.42
C GLU A 196 41.84 43.88 18.57
N ARG A 197 40.62 43.81 19.09
CA ARG A 197 40.10 44.72 20.11
C ARG A 197 40.34 44.21 21.53
N ASN A 198 41.26 44.84 22.26
CA ASN A 198 41.55 44.52 23.66
C ASN A 198 40.37 44.84 24.62
N ASP A 199 39.42 45.68 24.21
CA ASP A 199 38.23 46.03 25.02
C ASP A 199 37.15 44.92 25.01
N LEU A 200 37.43 43.79 24.35
CA LEU A 200 36.55 42.62 24.26
C LEU A 200 37.12 41.36 24.92
N ASP A 201 38.27 41.44 25.59
CA ASP A 201 39.02 40.28 26.11
C ASP A 201 38.22 39.37 27.05
N ASP A 202 37.22 39.90 27.76
CA ASP A 202 36.33 39.10 28.61
C ASP A 202 35.13 38.49 27.88
N PHE A 203 34.75 39.07 26.74
CA PHE A 203 33.64 38.61 25.91
C PHE A 203 34.09 37.51 24.94
N VAL A 204 35.25 37.68 24.30
CA VAL A 204 35.75 36.76 23.26
C VAL A 204 35.83 35.31 23.75
N PRO A 205 36.42 34.99 24.92
CA PRO A 205 36.51 33.62 25.40
C PRO A 205 35.12 33.00 25.64
N LEU A 206 34.18 33.77 26.19
CA LEU A 206 32.82 33.32 26.46
C LEU A 206 32.05 33.04 25.16
N PHE A 207 32.19 33.92 24.17
CA PHE A 207 31.54 33.75 22.88
C PHE A 207 32.12 32.55 22.10
N VAL A 208 33.44 32.38 22.09
CA VAL A 208 34.11 31.25 21.43
C VAL A 208 33.75 29.93 22.12
N CYS A 209 33.89 29.84 23.44
CA CYS A 209 33.54 28.64 24.20
C CYS A 209 32.06 28.28 24.06
N GLY A 210 31.15 29.26 24.16
CA GLY A 210 29.72 29.04 23.97
C GLY A 210 29.37 28.60 22.54
N THR A 211 30.10 29.11 21.54
CA THR A 211 29.96 28.68 20.16
C THR A 211 30.36 27.21 19.99
N VAL A 212 31.55 26.83 20.49
CA VAL A 212 32.07 25.46 20.43
C VAL A 212 31.15 24.50 21.15
N ALA A 213 30.78 24.79 22.40
CA ALA A 213 29.86 23.97 23.18
C ALA A 213 28.54 23.74 22.45
N GLY A 214 27.98 24.79 21.82
CA GLY A 214 26.75 24.64 21.05
C GLY A 214 26.91 23.83 19.75
N TYR A 215 28.10 23.78 19.14
CA TYR A 215 28.36 22.86 18.02
C TYR A 215 28.56 21.43 18.51
N GLU A 216 29.26 21.22 19.62
CA GLU A 216 29.45 19.91 20.24
C GLU A 216 28.12 19.29 20.67
N GLU A 217 27.22 20.09 21.24
CA GLU A 217 25.86 19.66 21.59
C GLU A 217 25.07 19.26 20.35
N ALA A 218 25.11 20.06 19.29
CA ALA A 218 24.43 19.75 18.03
C ALA A 218 24.96 18.45 17.38
N VAL A 219 26.28 18.27 17.38
CA VAL A 219 26.93 17.04 16.88
C VAL A 219 26.57 15.84 17.75
N SER A 220 26.56 16.01 19.08
CA SER A 220 26.20 14.94 20.02
C SER A 220 24.75 14.50 19.84
N LYS A 221 23.83 15.46 19.67
CA LYS A 221 22.42 15.19 19.36
C LYS A 221 22.28 14.41 18.03
N MET A 222 22.91 14.90 16.96
CA MET A 222 22.89 14.22 15.66
C MET A 222 23.46 12.80 15.74
N ARG A 223 24.54 12.60 16.50
CA ARG A 223 25.13 11.27 16.73
C ARG A 223 24.18 10.35 17.49
N ALA A 224 23.47 10.86 18.50
CA ALA A 224 22.49 10.09 19.25
C ALA A 224 21.32 9.66 18.35
N GLU A 225 20.79 10.59 17.54
CA GLU A 225 19.73 10.32 16.56
C GLU A 225 20.17 9.25 15.53
N TYR A 226 21.36 9.40 14.95
CA TYR A 226 21.90 8.41 14.02
C TYR A 226 22.09 7.04 14.68
N LYS A 227 22.55 6.99 15.93
CA LYS A 227 22.70 5.74 16.68
C LYS A 227 21.35 5.05 16.91
N THR A 228 20.30 5.81 17.20
CA THR A 228 18.95 5.26 17.35
C THR A 228 18.37 4.76 16.02
N ASP A 229 18.52 5.50 14.92
CA ASP A 229 18.09 5.08 13.58
C ASP A 229 18.84 3.81 13.12
N MET A 230 20.16 3.77 13.32
CA MET A 230 20.97 2.59 13.04
C MET A 230 20.49 1.36 13.83
N HIS A 231 20.15 1.53 15.12
CA HIS A 231 19.65 0.43 15.93
C HIS A 231 18.28 -0.06 15.44
N SER A 232 17.37 0.85 15.09
CA SER A 232 16.05 0.51 14.51
C SER A 232 16.21 -0.28 13.22
N ARG A 233 17.04 0.21 12.28
CA ARG A 233 17.31 -0.48 11.01
C ARG A 233 17.96 -1.84 11.20
N LYS A 234 18.81 -1.99 12.22
CA LYS A 234 19.41 -3.29 12.54
C LYS A 234 18.34 -4.30 12.97
N LEU A 235 17.40 -3.90 13.82
CA LEU A 235 16.29 -4.76 14.25
C LEU A 235 15.37 -5.10 13.07
N GLU A 236 15.07 -4.14 12.20
CA GLU A 236 14.30 -4.39 10.98
C GLU A 236 15.03 -5.40 10.07
N LEU A 237 16.33 -5.23 9.86
CA LEU A 237 17.14 -6.14 9.06
C LEU A 237 17.12 -7.56 9.64
N GLU A 238 17.28 -7.70 10.95
CA GLU A 238 17.21 -9.00 11.65
C GLU A 238 15.82 -9.64 11.43
N SER A 239 14.73 -8.88 11.54
CA SER A 239 13.38 -9.40 11.30
C SER A 239 13.15 -9.85 9.85
N VAL A 240 13.66 -9.09 8.87
CA VAL A 240 13.57 -9.43 7.45
C VAL A 240 14.41 -10.66 7.12
N GLN A 241 15.58 -10.82 7.75
CA GLN A 241 16.40 -12.01 7.61
C GLN A 241 15.68 -13.25 8.12
N THR A 242 15.07 -13.19 9.31
CA THR A 242 14.27 -14.30 9.85
C THR A 242 13.10 -14.65 8.92
N ALA A 243 12.31 -13.67 8.49
CA ALA A 243 11.19 -13.91 7.58
C ALA A 243 11.65 -14.51 6.23
N ARG A 244 12.82 -14.12 5.73
CA ARG A 244 13.42 -14.69 4.52
C ARG A 244 13.80 -16.16 4.72
N GLU A 245 14.38 -16.51 5.86
CA GLU A 245 14.73 -17.89 6.19
C GLU A 245 13.49 -18.79 6.32
N GLU A 246 12.45 -18.29 6.99
CA GLU A 246 11.15 -18.98 7.08
C GLU A 246 10.51 -19.20 5.71
N ALA A 247 10.51 -18.16 4.85
CA ALA A 247 9.99 -18.28 3.49
C ALA A 247 10.81 -19.25 2.62
N ALA A 248 12.13 -19.28 2.78
CA ALA A 248 12.99 -20.25 2.09
C ALA A 248 12.67 -21.68 2.53
N HIS A 249 12.50 -21.91 3.83
CA HIS A 249 12.13 -23.21 4.38
C HIS A 249 10.74 -23.67 3.89
N ALA A 250 9.74 -22.79 3.93
CA ALA A 250 8.40 -23.08 3.43
C ALA A 250 8.41 -23.42 1.93
N ARG A 251 9.23 -22.73 1.13
CA ARG A 251 9.41 -23.02 -0.29
C ARG A 251 9.99 -24.42 -0.51
N ASP A 252 10.98 -24.83 0.27
CA ASP A 252 11.61 -26.15 0.13
C ASP A 252 10.64 -27.28 0.51
N ILE A 253 9.81 -27.08 1.53
CA ILE A 253 8.69 -27.99 1.87
C ILE A 253 7.71 -28.08 0.69
N ALA A 254 7.23 -26.94 0.19
CA ALA A 254 6.29 -26.90 -0.92
C ALA A 254 6.85 -27.54 -2.21
N LEU A 255 8.15 -27.39 -2.46
CA LEU A 255 8.82 -28.05 -3.58
C LEU A 255 8.79 -29.57 -3.41
N THR A 256 9.06 -30.05 -2.20
CA THR A 256 9.03 -31.49 -1.87
C THR A 256 7.61 -32.05 -2.07
N GLU A 257 6.59 -31.38 -1.56
CA GLU A 257 5.18 -31.75 -1.78
C GLU A 257 4.79 -31.73 -3.26
N ALA A 258 5.25 -30.72 -4.02
CA ALA A 258 5.00 -30.67 -5.46
C ALA A 258 5.67 -31.83 -6.19
N THR A 259 6.84 -32.30 -5.74
CA THR A 259 7.48 -33.49 -6.32
C THR A 259 6.71 -34.77 -6.05
N THR A 260 6.20 -34.97 -4.82
CA THR A 260 5.39 -36.16 -4.49
C THR A 260 4.06 -36.17 -5.23
N LEU A 261 3.38 -35.03 -5.34
CA LEU A 261 2.15 -34.93 -6.13
C LEU A 261 2.38 -35.22 -7.62
N ARG A 262 3.55 -34.84 -8.16
CA ARG A 262 3.92 -35.18 -9.55
C ARG A 262 4.12 -36.68 -9.72
N THR A 263 4.80 -37.35 -8.78
CA THR A 263 4.98 -38.80 -8.84
C THR A 263 3.64 -39.53 -8.75
N ASP A 264 2.77 -39.14 -7.81
CA ASP A 264 1.46 -39.76 -7.63
C ASP A 264 0.56 -39.58 -8.86
N ARG A 265 0.60 -38.38 -9.47
CA ARG A 265 -0.11 -38.09 -10.72
C ARG A 265 0.38 -38.99 -11.85
N ASP A 266 1.69 -39.14 -11.99
CA ASP A 266 2.29 -39.94 -13.07
C ASP A 266 1.98 -41.44 -12.88
N GLU A 267 2.01 -41.95 -11.65
CA GLU A 267 1.53 -43.30 -11.32
C GLU A 267 0.05 -43.49 -11.66
N THR A 268 -0.80 -42.53 -11.26
CA THR A 268 -2.24 -42.58 -11.53
C THR A 268 -2.51 -42.58 -13.03
N ARG A 269 -1.77 -41.77 -13.80
CA ARG A 269 -1.83 -41.74 -15.26
C ARG A 269 -1.44 -43.08 -15.88
N GLN A 270 -0.40 -43.74 -15.35
CA GLN A 270 0.03 -45.05 -15.81
C GLN A 270 -1.04 -46.11 -15.52
N LYS A 271 -1.63 -46.10 -14.31
CA LYS A 271 -2.74 -46.98 -13.93
C LYS A 271 -3.96 -46.78 -14.84
N LEU A 272 -4.32 -45.51 -15.14
CA LEU A 272 -5.40 -45.18 -16.05
C LEU A 272 -5.13 -45.72 -17.46
N SER A 273 -3.92 -45.51 -18.00
CA SER A 273 -3.55 -46.04 -19.31
C SER A 273 -3.62 -47.57 -19.37
N SER A 274 -3.24 -48.27 -18.30
CA SER A 274 -3.41 -49.73 -18.20
C SER A 274 -4.89 -50.12 -18.26
N LYS A 275 -5.74 -49.43 -17.49
CA LYS A 275 -7.18 -49.70 -17.47
C LYS A 275 -7.87 -49.39 -18.80
N GLU A 276 -7.45 -48.34 -19.50
CA GLU A 276 -7.92 -48.04 -20.86
C GLU A 276 -7.60 -49.16 -21.84
N ARG A 277 -6.40 -49.75 -21.78
CA ARG A 277 -6.02 -50.90 -22.61
C ARG A 277 -6.84 -52.15 -22.27
N GLU A 278 -7.06 -52.42 -20.98
CA GLU A 278 -7.94 -53.52 -20.55
C GLU A 278 -9.36 -53.33 -21.07
N LEU A 279 -9.90 -52.12 -20.98
CA LEU A 279 -11.25 -51.79 -21.41
C LEU A 279 -11.39 -51.91 -22.94
N GLU A 280 -10.37 -51.49 -23.69
CA GLU A 280 -10.30 -51.67 -25.14
C GLU A 280 -10.27 -53.17 -25.52
N MET A 281 -9.51 -53.99 -24.80
CA MET A 281 -9.51 -55.44 -24.99
C MET A 281 -10.91 -56.04 -24.76
N VAL A 282 -11.58 -55.63 -23.67
CA VAL A 282 -12.95 -56.06 -23.35
C VAL A 282 -13.96 -55.60 -24.41
N ARG A 283 -13.78 -54.39 -24.98
CA ARG A 283 -14.62 -53.91 -26.08
C ARG A 283 -14.47 -54.78 -27.33
N ARG A 284 -13.24 -55.11 -27.71
CA ARG A 284 -12.96 -55.99 -28.86
C ARG A 284 -13.53 -57.38 -28.67
N THR A 285 -13.38 -57.98 -27.50
CA THR A 285 -13.95 -59.30 -27.22
C THR A 285 -15.48 -59.27 -27.24
N ARG A 286 -16.10 -58.20 -26.71
CA ARG A 286 -17.54 -57.99 -26.82
C ARG A 286 -18.01 -57.83 -28.26
N GLU A 287 -17.30 -57.05 -29.08
CA GLU A 287 -17.62 -56.88 -30.51
C GLU A 287 -17.53 -58.20 -31.27
N GLN A 288 -16.47 -58.98 -31.03
CA GLN A 288 -16.34 -60.32 -31.61
C GLN A 288 -17.51 -61.21 -31.20
N ALA A 289 -17.87 -61.25 -29.91
CA ALA A 289 -19.00 -62.04 -29.43
C ALA A 289 -20.34 -61.60 -30.05
N ILE A 290 -20.53 -60.30 -30.32
CA ILE A 290 -21.69 -59.79 -31.04
C ILE A 290 -21.70 -60.30 -32.49
N GLN A 291 -20.56 -60.24 -33.19
CA GLN A 291 -20.43 -60.75 -34.55
C GLN A 291 -20.71 -62.26 -34.61
N ASP A 292 -20.13 -63.04 -33.69
CA ASP A 292 -20.35 -64.48 -33.60
C ASP A 292 -21.82 -64.81 -33.34
N ARG A 293 -22.47 -64.07 -32.42
CA ARG A 293 -23.91 -64.19 -32.14
C ARG A 293 -24.75 -63.90 -33.39
N ASP A 294 -24.42 -62.85 -34.12
CA ASP A 294 -25.18 -62.44 -35.29
C ASP A 294 -24.98 -63.41 -36.47
N ALA A 295 -23.77 -63.96 -36.63
CA ALA A 295 -23.49 -65.06 -37.56
C ALA A 295 -24.28 -66.33 -37.20
N ALA A 296 -24.28 -66.71 -35.92
CA ALA A 296 -25.09 -67.84 -35.45
C ALA A 296 -26.59 -67.61 -35.67
N ARG A 297 -27.10 -66.39 -35.46
CA ARG A 297 -28.50 -66.03 -35.77
C ARG A 297 -28.82 -66.13 -37.26
N ALA A 298 -27.90 -65.68 -38.13
CA ALA A 298 -28.05 -65.80 -39.57
C ALA A 298 -28.10 -67.29 -39.99
N GLU A 299 -27.25 -68.12 -39.40
CA GLU A 299 -27.23 -69.56 -39.65
C GLU A 299 -28.52 -70.25 -39.16
N VAL A 300 -29.00 -69.92 -37.96
CA VAL A 300 -30.30 -70.40 -37.47
C VAL A 300 -31.44 -69.99 -38.40
N THR A 301 -31.38 -68.78 -38.97
CA THR A 301 -32.38 -68.29 -39.92
C THR A 301 -32.33 -69.08 -41.23
N ARG A 302 -31.13 -69.38 -41.74
CA ARG A 302 -30.94 -70.27 -42.92
C ARG A 302 -31.48 -71.67 -42.69
N LEU A 303 -31.11 -72.29 -41.56
CA LEU A 303 -31.59 -73.62 -41.19
C LEU A 303 -33.13 -73.66 -41.06
N ARG A 304 -33.76 -72.58 -40.57
CA ARG A 304 -35.22 -72.46 -40.54
C ARG A 304 -35.81 -72.42 -41.96
N THR A 305 -35.26 -71.60 -42.86
CA THR A 305 -35.73 -71.55 -44.25
C THR A 305 -35.55 -72.88 -44.97
N ASP A 306 -34.44 -73.59 -44.72
CA ASP A 306 -34.21 -74.91 -45.28
C ASP A 306 -35.21 -75.94 -44.73
N LEU A 307 -35.47 -75.91 -43.41
CA LEU A 307 -36.47 -76.76 -42.77
C LEU A 307 -37.86 -76.50 -43.35
N ASP A 308 -38.26 -75.24 -43.53
CA ASP A 308 -39.55 -74.89 -44.15
C ASP A 308 -39.61 -75.34 -45.61
N GLY A 309 -38.50 -75.24 -46.36
CA GLY A 309 -38.40 -75.78 -47.71
C GLY A 309 -38.51 -77.31 -47.77
N VAL A 310 -37.91 -78.03 -46.80
CA VAL A 310 -38.08 -79.48 -46.64
C VAL A 310 -39.54 -79.82 -46.30
N ARG A 311 -40.18 -79.08 -45.38
CA ARG A 311 -41.60 -79.27 -45.03
C ARG A 311 -42.53 -79.09 -46.24
N GLN A 312 -42.35 -78.02 -47.02
CA GLN A 312 -43.15 -77.80 -48.23
C GLN A 312 -42.96 -78.91 -49.27
N ARG A 313 -41.73 -79.40 -49.46
CA ARG A 313 -41.47 -80.57 -50.33
C ARG A 313 -42.18 -81.81 -49.81
N GLN A 314 -42.09 -82.09 -48.50
CA GLN A 314 -42.78 -83.21 -47.88
C GLN A 314 -44.31 -83.13 -48.02
N GLU A 315 -44.89 -81.93 -47.87
CA GLU A 315 -46.32 -81.69 -48.09
C GLU A 315 -46.72 -81.93 -49.55
N LYS A 316 -45.92 -81.42 -50.50
CA LYS A 316 -46.14 -81.64 -51.94
C LYS A 316 -46.04 -83.12 -52.30
N ASP A 317 -45.01 -83.81 -51.86
CA ASP A 317 -44.81 -85.24 -52.07
C ASP A 317 -45.95 -86.04 -51.44
N SER A 318 -46.41 -85.67 -50.23
CA SER A 318 -47.59 -86.28 -49.59
C SER A 318 -48.86 -86.09 -50.41
N SER A 319 -49.09 -84.90 -50.96
CA SER A 319 -50.22 -84.61 -51.86
C SER A 319 -50.13 -85.45 -53.14
N GLN A 320 -48.97 -85.48 -53.79
CA GLN A 320 -48.74 -86.29 -54.99
C GLN A 320 -48.95 -87.78 -54.70
N LEU A 321 -48.52 -88.27 -53.54
CA LEU A 321 -48.72 -89.65 -53.11
C LEU A 321 -50.22 -89.96 -52.89
N LYS A 322 -50.99 -89.01 -52.33
CA LYS A 322 -52.46 -89.13 -52.20
C LYS A 322 -53.13 -89.19 -53.57
N ASP A 323 -52.73 -88.33 -54.51
CA ASP A 323 -53.26 -88.30 -55.87
C ASP A 323 -52.94 -89.60 -56.63
N ALA A 324 -51.70 -90.07 -56.56
CA ALA A 324 -51.28 -91.34 -57.14
C ALA A 324 -52.07 -92.52 -56.55
N ARG A 325 -52.34 -92.50 -55.23
CA ARG A 325 -53.14 -93.52 -54.55
C ARG A 325 -54.60 -93.50 -54.98
N SER A 326 -55.18 -92.32 -55.20
CA SER A 326 -56.52 -92.15 -55.76
C SER A 326 -56.61 -92.69 -57.19
N LEU A 327 -55.63 -92.35 -58.05
CA LEU A 327 -55.53 -92.86 -59.41
C LEU A 327 -55.42 -94.39 -59.43
N LEU A 328 -54.56 -94.97 -58.59
CA LEU A 328 -54.42 -96.42 -58.47
C LEU A 328 -55.72 -97.09 -57.98
N SER A 329 -56.43 -96.47 -57.03
CA SER A 329 -57.74 -96.95 -56.57
C SER A 329 -58.78 -96.92 -57.69
N SER A 330 -58.77 -95.89 -58.53
CA SER A 330 -59.69 -95.80 -59.69
C SER A 330 -59.36 -96.83 -60.77
N ALA A 331 -58.08 -97.09 -61.02
CA ALA A 331 -57.62 -98.09 -61.99
C ALA A 331 -57.95 -99.52 -61.54
N THR A 332 -57.67 -99.85 -60.28
CA THR A 332 -58.04 -101.15 -59.68
C THR A 332 -59.55 -101.36 -59.63
N ALA A 333 -60.35 -100.31 -59.39
CA ALA A 333 -61.81 -100.39 -59.49
C ALA A 333 -62.31 -100.62 -60.92
N ARG A 334 -61.61 -100.08 -61.94
CA ARG A 334 -61.89 -100.36 -63.36
C ARG A 334 -61.56 -101.80 -63.72
N GLU A 335 -60.39 -102.27 -63.31
CA GLU A 335 -59.94 -103.65 -63.53
C GLU A 335 -60.89 -104.66 -62.89
N ARG A 336 -61.29 -104.44 -61.62
CA ARG A 336 -62.26 -105.31 -60.94
C ARG A 336 -63.61 -105.40 -61.68
N ARG A 337 -64.11 -104.29 -62.25
CA ARG A 337 -65.34 -104.30 -63.07
C ARG A 337 -65.19 -105.10 -64.36
N LEU A 338 -64.04 -104.97 -65.04
CA LEU A 338 -63.76 -105.75 -66.25
C LEU A 338 -63.64 -107.25 -65.93
N GLN A 339 -62.98 -107.59 -64.83
CA GLN A 339 -62.86 -108.96 -64.33
C GLN A 339 -64.23 -109.57 -64.00
N GLU A 340 -65.10 -108.84 -63.29
CA GLU A 340 -66.46 -109.29 -63.00
C GLU A 340 -67.32 -109.50 -64.25
N MET A 341 -67.14 -108.65 -65.28
CA MET A 341 -67.82 -108.85 -66.57
C MET A 341 -67.35 -110.11 -67.28
N LEU A 342 -66.03 -110.36 -67.27
CA LEU A 342 -65.41 -111.55 -67.84
C LEU A 342 -65.90 -112.83 -67.15
N ASP A 343 -65.87 -112.87 -65.82
CA ASP A 343 -66.31 -114.03 -65.05
C ASP A 343 -67.78 -114.38 -65.30
N ARG A 344 -68.65 -113.38 -65.42
CA ARG A 344 -70.06 -113.61 -65.80
C ARG A 344 -70.18 -114.26 -67.17
N ARG A 345 -69.40 -113.82 -68.17
CA ARG A 345 -69.43 -114.43 -69.52
C ARG A 345 -68.90 -115.86 -69.49
N VAL A 346 -67.81 -116.12 -68.77
CA VAL A 346 -67.24 -117.46 -68.59
C VAL A 346 -68.23 -118.40 -67.90
N GLN A 347 -68.94 -117.95 -66.85
CA GLN A 347 -69.98 -118.75 -66.20
C GLN A 347 -71.12 -119.14 -67.14
N ILE A 348 -71.53 -118.25 -68.06
CA ILE A 348 -72.55 -118.56 -69.06
C ILE A 348 -72.05 -119.65 -70.01
N PHE A 349 -70.80 -119.55 -70.47
CA PHE A 349 -70.22 -120.54 -71.38
C PHE A 349 -70.02 -121.90 -70.72
N ASN A 350 -69.63 -121.94 -69.44
CA ASN A 350 -69.50 -123.19 -68.67
C ASN A 350 -70.82 -123.93 -68.45
N ARG A 351 -71.98 -123.30 -68.68
CA ARG A 351 -73.29 -123.96 -68.60
C ARG A 351 -73.72 -124.66 -69.88
N ILE A 352 -73.01 -124.43 -70.98
CA ILE A 352 -73.26 -125.11 -72.25
C ILE A 352 -72.73 -126.54 -72.09
N ARG A 353 -73.60 -127.55 -72.16
CA ARG A 353 -73.22 -128.96 -71.94
C ARG A 353 -72.60 -129.60 -73.18
N CYS A 354 -73.15 -129.30 -74.34
CA CYS A 354 -72.68 -129.80 -75.63
C CYS A 354 -72.68 -128.68 -76.69
N CYS A 355 -71.81 -128.81 -77.68
CA CYS A 355 -71.85 -127.92 -78.84
C CYS A 355 -73.07 -128.25 -79.71
N ARG A 356 -74.00 -127.33 -79.90
CA ARG A 356 -75.18 -127.53 -80.79
C ARG A 356 -74.86 -127.79 -82.27
N HIS A 357 -73.61 -127.64 -82.69
CA HIS A 357 -73.21 -127.84 -84.08
C HIS A 357 -72.56 -129.21 -84.32
N CYS A 358 -71.73 -129.70 -83.39
CA CYS A 358 -71.03 -130.98 -83.54
C CYS A 358 -71.33 -132.00 -82.43
N ASP A 359 -72.24 -131.67 -81.51
CA ASP A 359 -72.65 -132.48 -80.35
C ASP A 359 -71.49 -132.93 -79.44
N GLU A 360 -70.35 -132.23 -79.46
CA GLU A 360 -69.21 -132.52 -78.58
C GLU A 360 -69.60 -132.35 -77.11
N GLU A 361 -69.45 -133.42 -76.31
CA GLU A 361 -69.69 -133.45 -74.87
C GLU A 361 -68.48 -134.07 -74.13
N PRO A 362 -67.95 -133.43 -73.07
CA PRO A 362 -68.35 -132.12 -72.55
C PRO A 362 -67.89 -130.96 -73.46
N PHE A 363 -68.72 -129.92 -73.59
CA PHE A 363 -68.41 -128.72 -74.37
C PHE A 363 -67.10 -128.07 -73.91
N ARG A 364 -66.05 -128.21 -74.73
CA ARG A 364 -64.77 -127.54 -74.53
C ARG A 364 -64.68 -126.35 -75.47
N TYR A 365 -64.29 -125.20 -74.94
CA TYR A 365 -64.21 -123.97 -75.70
C TYR A 365 -62.94 -123.19 -75.41
N THR A 366 -62.58 -122.31 -76.33
CA THR A 366 -61.58 -121.24 -76.14
C THR A 366 -62.26 -119.88 -76.29
N LEU A 367 -61.77 -118.86 -75.60
CA LEU A 367 -62.25 -117.48 -75.78
C LEU A 367 -61.43 -116.81 -76.89
N ASP A 368 -62.09 -116.07 -77.76
CA ASP A 368 -61.42 -115.19 -78.72
C ASP A 368 -61.19 -113.78 -78.16
N GLU A 369 -60.57 -112.90 -78.97
CA GLU A 369 -60.21 -111.52 -78.61
C GLU A 369 -61.44 -110.65 -78.23
N GLU A 370 -62.64 -111.03 -78.67
CA GLU A 370 -63.92 -110.39 -78.33
C GLU A 370 -64.61 -111.06 -77.12
N HIS A 371 -63.91 -112.03 -76.50
CA HIS A 371 -64.32 -112.82 -75.35
C HIS A 371 -65.60 -113.63 -75.59
N ASN A 372 -65.74 -114.20 -76.80
CA ASN A 372 -66.79 -115.16 -77.14
C ASN A 372 -66.24 -116.59 -77.11
N ALA A 373 -67.06 -117.55 -76.66
CA ALA A 373 -66.65 -118.95 -76.64
C ALA A 373 -66.69 -119.55 -78.05
N ARG A 374 -65.61 -120.24 -78.45
CA ARG A 374 -65.53 -121.03 -79.67
C ARG A 374 -65.39 -122.50 -79.30
N CYS A 375 -66.26 -123.36 -79.84
CA CYS A 375 -66.12 -124.81 -79.66
C CYS A 375 -64.75 -125.25 -80.15
N ARG A 376 -64.02 -126.04 -79.36
CA ARG A 376 -62.64 -126.42 -79.69
C ARG A 376 -62.56 -127.29 -80.94
N GLU A 377 -63.60 -128.09 -81.20
CA GLU A 377 -63.56 -129.09 -82.26
C GLU A 377 -64.12 -128.60 -83.60
N CYS A 378 -65.26 -127.90 -83.60
CA CYS A 378 -65.83 -127.36 -84.84
C CYS A 378 -65.56 -125.86 -85.06
N ASN A 379 -64.91 -125.21 -84.09
CA ASN A 379 -64.59 -123.76 -84.11
C ASN A 379 -65.81 -122.83 -84.25
N THR A 380 -67.02 -123.37 -84.08
CA THR A 380 -68.27 -122.60 -84.14
C THR A 380 -68.34 -121.63 -82.97
N ARG A 381 -68.74 -120.39 -83.27
CA ARG A 381 -68.83 -119.31 -82.27
C ARG A 381 -70.13 -119.42 -81.49
N HIS A 382 -70.01 -119.49 -80.17
CA HIS A 382 -71.11 -119.46 -79.23
C HIS A 382 -71.16 -118.10 -78.55
N TYR A 383 -72.27 -117.40 -78.78
CA TYR A 383 -72.53 -116.13 -78.12
C TYR A 383 -73.23 -116.39 -76.79
N ALA A 384 -72.79 -115.69 -75.75
CA ALA A 384 -73.54 -115.64 -74.50
C ALA A 384 -74.88 -114.96 -74.82
N GLN A 385 -76.00 -115.68 -74.68
CA GLN A 385 -77.31 -115.06 -74.86
C GLN A 385 -77.44 -113.89 -73.88
N ARG A 386 -77.71 -112.69 -74.41
CA ARG A 386 -77.96 -111.52 -73.58
C ARG A 386 -79.20 -111.79 -72.72
N THR A 387 -78.99 -111.78 -71.41
CA THR A 387 -80.04 -111.51 -70.42
C THR A 387 -79.83 -110.11 -69.89
#